data_AF-A0A397YTK7-F1
#
_entry.id   AF-A0A397YTK7-F1
#
_cell.length_a   1.000
_cell.length_b   1.000
_cell.length_c   1.000
_cell.angle_alpha   90.00
_cell.angle_beta   90.00
_cell.angle_gamma   90.00
#
_symmetry.space_group_name_H-M   'P 1'
#
loop_
_entity.id
_entity.type
_entity.pdbx_description
1 polymer ?
#
loop_
_entity_poly.entity_id
_entity_poly.type
_entity_poly.pdbx_seq_one_letter_code
_entity_poly.pdbx_strand_id
1 'polypeptide(L)'
;MRFRYAMVCSSNQNRSMEAHALLNRQGLDVASYGTGSHVKLPRPSAREPNVYGLGTPYKHMFDELRRKDPELYPILSKEFLSVKLAPQRWQDNAGDGVFD
;
A
#
# COMPACT_ATOMS: atom_id res chain seq x y z
N MET A 1 -25.52 9.60 9.00
CA MET A 1 -24.94 8.26 8.73
C MET A 1 -23.48 8.47 8.36
N ARG A 2 -22.56 7.65 8.89
CA ARG A 2 -21.13 7.74 8.58
C ARG A 2 -20.80 6.59 7.63
N PHE A 3 -20.47 6.92 6.38
CA PHE A 3 -20.08 5.92 5.38
C PHE A 3 -18.65 5.44 5.64
N ARG A 4 -18.42 4.17 5.30
CA ARG A 4 -17.12 3.53 5.42
C ARG A 4 -16.60 3.06 4.07
N TYR A 5 -15.44 3.57 3.67
CA TYR A 5 -14.92 3.43 2.31
C TYR A 5 -13.75 2.44 2.23
N ALA A 6 -13.68 1.68 1.13
CA ALA A 6 -12.53 0.82 0.82
C ALA A 6 -11.84 1.24 -0.48
N MET A 7 -10.57 1.61 -0.40
CA MET A 7 -9.75 1.95 -1.57
C MET A 7 -8.95 0.73 -2.02
N VAL A 8 -9.26 0.17 -3.19
CA VAL A 8 -8.66 -1.09 -3.64
C VAL A 8 -7.82 -0.88 -4.91
N CYS A 9 -6.58 -1.37 -4.92
CA CYS A 9 -5.76 -1.45 -6.13
C CYS A 9 -5.08 -2.83 -6.25
N SER A 10 -4.05 -2.98 -7.09
CA SER A 10 -3.36 -4.28 -7.24
C SER A 10 -2.43 -4.60 -6.06
N SER A 11 -1.46 -3.73 -5.78
CA SER A 11 -0.39 -4.01 -4.80
C SER A 11 -0.57 -3.28 -3.47
N ASN A 12 -1.67 -2.58 -3.28
CA ASN A 12 -1.93 -1.72 -2.13
C ASN A 12 -0.82 -0.68 -1.84
N GLN A 13 -0.05 -0.25 -2.84
CA GLN A 13 1.15 0.56 -2.58
C GLN A 13 0.97 2.03 -2.96
N ASN A 14 0.53 2.31 -4.20
CA ASN A 14 0.44 3.68 -4.73
C ASN A 14 -1.02 4.21 -4.69
N ARG A 15 -1.78 4.02 -5.77
CA ARG A 15 -3.16 4.54 -5.95
C ARG A 15 -4.09 4.41 -4.73
N SER A 16 -4.19 3.21 -4.14
CA SER A 16 -5.09 2.99 -3.00
C SER A 16 -4.60 3.66 -1.72
N MET A 17 -3.28 3.79 -1.54
CA MET A 17 -2.69 4.40 -0.36
C MET A 17 -2.75 5.92 -0.43
N GLU A 18 -2.56 6.49 -1.60
CA GLU A 18 -2.75 7.92 -1.84
C GLU A 18 -4.20 8.34 -1.56
N ALA A 19 -5.16 7.60 -2.12
CA ALA A 19 -6.57 7.83 -1.85
C ALA A 19 -6.91 7.65 -0.35
N HIS A 20 -6.37 6.62 0.30
CA HIS A 20 -6.53 6.44 1.74
C HIS A 20 -5.99 7.64 2.52
N ALA A 21 -4.75 8.07 2.27
CA ALA A 21 -4.13 9.19 2.96
C ALA A 21 -4.98 10.47 2.81
N LEU A 22 -5.46 10.75 1.60
CA LEU A 22 -6.31 11.90 1.33
C LEU A 22 -7.64 11.83 2.08
N LEU A 23 -8.36 10.71 1.99
CA LEU A 23 -9.68 10.55 2.65
C LEU A 23 -9.55 10.55 4.18
N ASN A 24 -8.50 9.92 4.71
CA ASN A 24 -8.22 9.91 6.14
C ASN A 24 -7.90 11.32 6.68
N ARG A 25 -7.16 12.14 5.93
CA ARG A 25 -6.91 13.56 6.26
C ARG A 25 -8.20 14.39 6.32
N GLN A 26 -9.26 13.98 5.61
CA GLN A 26 -10.58 14.60 5.66
C GLN A 26 -11.49 14.01 6.77
N GLY A 27 -10.99 13.09 7.61
CA GLY A 27 -11.74 12.50 8.72
C GLY A 27 -12.72 11.39 8.34
N LEU A 28 -12.66 10.90 7.09
CA LEU A 28 -13.52 9.82 6.63
C LEU A 28 -13.05 8.46 7.19
N ASP A 29 -14.00 7.55 7.41
CA ASP A 29 -13.68 6.16 7.76
C ASP A 29 -13.26 5.42 6.49
N VAL A 30 -11.96 5.17 6.34
CA VAL A 30 -11.37 4.60 5.13
C VAL A 30 -10.39 3.49 5.46
N ALA A 31 -10.45 2.41 4.68
CA ALA A 31 -9.42 1.38 4.61
C ALA A 31 -8.89 1.26 3.18
N SER A 32 -7.76 0.57 3.00
CA SER A 32 -7.21 0.33 1.66
C SER A 32 -6.62 -1.05 1.50
N TYR A 33 -6.67 -1.61 0.29
CA TYR A 33 -6.28 -2.99 0.04
C TYR A 33 -5.67 -3.21 -1.36
N GLY A 34 -5.12 -4.41 -1.54
CA GLY A 34 -4.54 -4.93 -2.76
C GLY A 34 -5.26 -6.20 -3.20
N THR A 35 -5.55 -6.37 -4.48
CA THR A 35 -6.14 -7.60 -5.03
C THR A 35 -5.10 -8.62 -5.50
N GLY A 36 -3.86 -8.19 -5.71
CA GLY A 36 -2.77 -9.06 -6.14
C GLY A 36 -2.39 -10.10 -5.09
N SER A 37 -1.59 -11.09 -5.50
CA SER A 37 -0.95 -12.01 -4.54
C SER A 37 0.28 -11.38 -3.88
N HIS A 38 0.91 -10.41 -4.55
CA HIS A 38 2.15 -9.78 -4.13
C HIS A 38 2.16 -8.28 -4.48
N VAL A 39 2.96 -7.54 -3.72
CA VAL A 39 3.37 -6.18 -4.08
C VAL A 39 4.44 -6.27 -5.15
N LYS A 40 4.27 -5.55 -6.27
CA LYS A 40 5.28 -5.47 -7.34
C LYS A 40 5.74 -4.03 -7.47
N LEU A 41 7.04 -3.81 -7.30
CA LEU A 41 7.68 -2.52 -7.47
C LEU A 41 8.69 -2.56 -8.63
N PRO A 42 8.78 -1.49 -9.43
CA PRO A 42 9.67 -1.47 -10.59
C PRO A 42 11.15 -1.62 -10.18
N ARG A 43 11.96 -2.15 -11.08
CA ARG A 43 13.44 -2.09 -11.06
C ARG A 43 13.91 -1.35 -12.32
N PRO A 44 15.19 -0.92 -12.40
CA PRO A 44 15.74 -0.34 -13.63
C PRO A 44 15.62 -1.30 -14.81
N SER A 45 15.81 -2.60 -14.55
CA SER A 45 15.53 -3.66 -15.51
C SER A 45 14.06 -4.08 -15.42
N ALA A 46 13.34 -3.95 -16.55
CA ALA A 46 11.94 -4.36 -16.66
C ALA A 46 11.72 -5.88 -16.45
N ARG A 47 12.77 -6.70 -16.50
CA ARG A 47 12.66 -8.16 -16.43
C ARG A 47 12.41 -8.70 -15.03
N GLU A 48 12.80 -7.98 -13.98
CA GLU A 48 12.75 -8.48 -12.60
C GLU A 48 12.21 -7.41 -11.64
N PRO A 49 10.91 -7.35 -11.37
CA PRO A 49 10.37 -6.44 -10.36
C PRO A 49 10.83 -6.83 -8.96
N ASN A 50 10.85 -5.88 -8.02
CA ASN A 50 10.90 -6.25 -6.59
C ASN A 50 9.53 -6.77 -6.18
N VAL A 51 9.50 -7.98 -5.65
CA VAL A 51 8.28 -8.68 -5.26
C VAL A 51 8.28 -8.86 -3.74
N TYR A 52 7.20 -8.46 -3.09
CA TYR A 52 7.00 -8.65 -1.66
C TYR A 52 5.64 -9.28 -1.39
N GLY A 53 5.53 -10.10 -0.34
CA GLY A 53 4.24 -10.60 0.12
C GLY A 53 3.37 -9.46 0.65
N LEU A 54 2.05 -9.52 0.40
CA LEU A 54 1.11 -8.71 1.16
C LEU A 54 1.25 -9.08 2.65
N GLY A 55 1.32 -8.07 3.52
CA GLY A 55 1.71 -8.22 4.93
C GLY A 55 3.16 -7.84 5.25
N THR A 56 4.04 -7.70 4.25
CA THR A 56 5.41 -7.19 4.48
C THR A 56 5.35 -5.73 4.94
N PRO A 57 5.94 -5.38 6.11
CA PRO A 57 5.90 -3.99 6.57
C PRO A 57 6.52 -3.02 5.55
N TYR A 58 5.86 -1.87 5.31
CA TYR A 58 6.36 -0.88 4.36
C TYR A 58 7.76 -0.38 4.70
N LYS A 59 8.05 -0.22 5.99
CA LYS A 59 9.39 0.18 6.46
C LYS A 59 10.46 -0.81 5.98
N HIS A 60 10.18 -2.11 6.05
CA HIS A 60 11.12 -3.13 5.60
C HIS A 60 11.36 -3.04 4.09
N MET A 61 10.28 -2.95 3.30
CA MET A 61 10.39 -2.79 1.84
C MET A 61 11.19 -1.52 1.48
N PHE A 62 10.92 -0.40 2.16
CA PHE A 62 11.60 0.86 1.92
C PHE A 62 13.09 0.81 2.29
N ASP A 63 13.44 0.26 3.45
CA ASP A 63 14.83 0.12 3.87
C ASP A 63 15.63 -0.78 2.92
N GLU A 64 15.03 -1.86 2.41
CA GLU A 64 15.66 -2.74 1.43
C GLU A 64 15.88 -2.02 0.09
N LEU A 65 14.86 -1.33 -0.43
CA LEU A 65 14.92 -0.63 -1.71
C LEU A 65 15.91 0.53 -1.68
N ARG A 66 15.92 1.31 -0.59
CA ARG A 66 16.87 2.40 -0.39
C ARG A 66 18.31 1.90 -0.34
N ARG A 67 18.55 0.71 0.22
CA ARG A 67 19.89 0.10 0.22
C ARG A 67 20.32 -0.35 -1.18
N LYS A 68 19.38 -0.76 -2.03
CA LYS A 68 19.67 -1.21 -3.40
C LYS A 68 19.96 -0.04 -4.33
N ASP A 69 19.10 0.97 -4.32
CA ASP A 69 19.20 2.13 -5.19
C ASP A 69 18.46 3.33 -4.57
N PRO A 70 19.16 4.26 -3.90
CA PRO A 70 18.54 5.41 -3.26
C PRO A 70 17.86 6.38 -4.24
N GLU A 71 18.30 6.45 -5.50
CA GLU A 71 17.83 7.44 -6.48
C GLU A 71 16.59 6.97 -7.25
N LEU A 72 16.38 5.65 -7.36
CA LEU A 72 15.26 5.08 -8.10
C LEU A 72 13.94 5.02 -7.31
N TYR A 73 14.00 5.02 -5.98
CA TYR A 73 12.81 4.86 -5.13
C TYR A 73 12.38 6.10 -4.33
N PRO A 74 12.44 7.34 -4.86
CA PRO A 74 12.01 8.53 -4.13
C PRO A 74 10.48 8.60 -3.96
N ILE A 75 9.72 7.82 -4.76
CA ILE A 75 8.24 7.89 -4.87
C ILE A 75 7.52 7.06 -3.78
N LEU A 76 8.23 6.25 -2.99
CA LEU A 76 7.66 5.65 -1.78
C LEU A 76 7.60 6.74 -0.71
N SER A 77 6.58 7.60 -0.76
CA SER A 77 6.45 8.71 0.18
C SER A 77 6.43 8.16 1.62
N LYS A 78 7.18 8.81 2.51
CA LYS A 78 7.14 8.51 3.96
C LYS A 78 5.71 8.57 4.51
N GLU A 79 4.82 9.28 3.83
CA GLU A 79 3.41 9.42 4.18
C GLU A 79 2.69 8.05 4.17
N PHE A 80 3.06 7.11 3.29
CA PHE A 80 2.49 5.76 3.33
C PHE A 80 2.82 4.99 4.61
N LEU A 81 3.99 5.24 5.21
CA LEU A 81 4.37 4.66 6.52
C LEU A 81 3.47 5.16 7.65
N SER A 82 2.94 6.38 7.52
CA SER A 82 2.04 6.98 8.52
C SER A 82 0.59 6.53 8.38
N VAL A 83 0.22 5.99 7.21
CA VAL A 83 -1.15 5.51 6.95
C VAL A 83 -1.40 4.15 7.60
N LYS A 84 -0.51 3.16 7.34
CA LYS A 84 -0.60 1.83 7.96
C LYS A 84 0.70 1.05 7.87
N LEU A 85 0.81 -0.03 8.63
CA LEU A 85 2.03 -0.82 8.78
C LEU A 85 2.43 -1.58 7.51
N ALA A 86 1.47 -2.22 6.84
CA ALA A 86 1.73 -3.17 5.76
C ALA A 86 0.61 -3.13 4.71
N PRO A 87 0.89 -3.52 3.45
CA PRO A 87 -0.12 -3.70 2.44
C PRO A 87 -0.99 -4.91 2.78
N GLN A 88 -2.31 -4.75 2.70
CA GLN A 88 -3.30 -5.76 3.07
C GLN A 88 -4.01 -6.27 1.83
N ARG A 89 -4.38 -7.55 1.84
CA ARG A 89 -5.07 -8.19 0.74
C ARG A 89 -6.59 -8.03 0.88
N TRP A 90 -7.25 -7.64 -0.20
CA TRP A 90 -8.70 -7.42 -0.20
C TRP A 90 -9.47 -8.69 0.12
N GLN A 91 -9.02 -9.83 -0.41
CA GLN A 91 -9.66 -11.13 -0.22
C GLN A 91 -9.61 -11.62 1.23
N ASP A 92 -8.74 -11.04 2.05
CA ASP A 92 -8.50 -11.46 3.44
C ASP A 92 -9.04 -10.42 4.46
N ASN A 93 -9.95 -9.52 4.02
CA ASN A 93 -10.45 -8.38 4.79
C ASN A 93 -11.64 -8.70 5.73
N ALA A 94 -12.04 -9.97 5.87
CA ALA A 94 -13.26 -10.34 6.59
C ALA A 94 -13.29 -9.83 8.06
N GLY A 95 -12.12 -9.72 8.69
CA GLY A 95 -11.98 -9.19 10.05
C GLY A 95 -12.13 -7.67 10.15
N ASP A 96 -12.06 -6.94 9.04
CA ASP A 96 -12.16 -5.48 9.03
C ASP A 96 -13.61 -5.00 9.04
N GLY A 97 -14.61 -5.87 8.83
CA GLY A 97 -16.03 -5.51 8.79
C GLY A 97 -16.51 -5.04 7.41
N VAL A 98 -17.76 -4.55 7.35
CA VAL A 98 -18.41 -4.16 6.08
C VAL A 98 -18.04 -2.72 5.70
N PHE A 99 -18.03 -2.45 4.39
CA PHE A 99 -17.86 -1.14 3.76
C PHE A 99 -19.15 -0.79 3.00
N ASP A 100 -19.45 0.50 2.91
CA ASP A 100 -20.56 1.05 2.11
C ASP A 100 -20.11 1.31 0.66
#